data_AF-A0A916R6N8-F1
#
_entry.id   AF-A0A916R6N8-F1
#
_cell.length_a   1.000
_cell.length_b   1.000
_cell.length_c   1.000
_cell.angle_alpha   90.00
_cell.angle_beta   90.00
_cell.angle_gamma   90.00
#
_symmetry.space_group_name_H-M   'P 1'
#
loop_
_entity.id
_entity.type
_entity.pdbx_description
1 polymer ?
#
loop_
_entity_poly.entity_id
_entity_poly.type
_entity_poly.pdbx_seq_one_letter_code
_entity_poly.pdbx_strand_id
1 'polypeptide(L)'
;MKLLKIWDKYRKASESGYTIMESLVAMVVVAVLMSAVAPVIALSVGTRVQARRLEIATQAARSYIDGVNSGVISHPKTFNISPSSLTPISITGGLSCSSDGQYCSDDLGNGNGQLFCVNGDETSGCQVGSLTDMVLHVGSFNPSMFTVGSTDPNYAEGYQLGIWVYRADAFKESGELKKELPSTIVTNAIGNSKAPLISINTEVTPTEDSFKNLCDRIPSIDGGAKTCN
;
A
#
# COMPACT_ATOMS: atom_id res chain seq x y z
N MET A 1 -48.71 66.68 28.45
CA MET A 1 -47.89 66.53 27.22
C MET A 1 -46.38 66.60 27.54
N LYS A 2 -45.88 65.80 28.50
CA LYS A 2 -44.45 65.75 28.89
C LYS A 2 -43.83 64.34 28.79
N LEU A 3 -44.64 63.31 28.51
CA LEU A 3 -44.20 61.92 28.46
C LEU A 3 -43.68 61.47 27.09
N LEU A 4 -44.05 62.16 26.00
CA LEU A 4 -43.59 61.82 24.64
C LEU A 4 -42.14 62.25 24.35
N LYS A 5 -41.58 63.21 25.09
CA LYS A 5 -40.19 63.68 24.88
C LYS A 5 -39.12 62.77 25.49
N ILE A 6 -39.50 61.87 26.39
CA ILE A 6 -38.55 60.96 27.06
C ILE A 6 -38.20 59.78 26.13
N TRP A 7 -39.16 59.35 25.29
CA TRP A 7 -38.96 58.25 24.34
C TRP A 7 -38.05 58.60 23.15
N ASP A 8 -38.05 59.85 22.69
CA ASP A 8 -37.12 60.31 21.64
C ASP A 8 -35.67 60.42 22.13
N LYS A 9 -35.46 60.64 23.43
CA LYS A 9 -34.11 60.73 24.01
C LYS A 9 -33.44 59.36 24.13
N TYR A 10 -34.21 58.28 24.22
CA TYR A 10 -33.70 56.90 24.24
C TYR A 10 -33.54 56.29 22.83
N ARG A 11 -34.34 56.72 21.84
CA ARG A 11 -34.17 56.25 20.44
C ARG A 11 -32.93 56.82 19.74
N LYS A 12 -32.31 57.88 20.27
CA LYS A 12 -31.17 58.57 19.67
C LYS A 12 -29.78 58.13 20.17
N ALA A 13 -29.68 56.96 20.81
CA ALA A 13 -28.43 56.42 21.34
C ALA A 13 -28.03 55.06 20.72
N SER A 14 -28.47 54.75 19.50
CA SER A 14 -28.14 53.50 18.80
C SER A 14 -27.49 53.70 17.42
N GLU A 15 -26.85 54.84 17.20
CA GLU A 15 -25.91 55.07 16.07
C GLU A 15 -24.48 55.25 16.59
N SER A 16 -24.11 54.53 17.66
CA SER A 16 -22.71 54.44 18.07
C SER A 16 -22.00 53.52 17.10
N GLY A 17 -21.28 54.12 16.14
CA GLY A 17 -20.47 53.42 15.15
C GLY A 17 -19.57 52.36 15.79
N TYR A 18 -19.37 51.26 15.03
CA TYR A 18 -18.46 50.14 15.28
C TYR A 18 -17.40 50.47 16.34
N THR A 19 -17.62 49.98 17.56
CA THR A 19 -16.64 50.19 18.62
C THR A 19 -15.43 49.28 18.36
N ILE A 20 -14.21 49.78 18.63
CA ILE A 20 -12.97 49.00 18.47
C ILE A 20 -13.06 47.67 19.24
N MET A 21 -13.75 47.64 20.38
CA MET A 21 -13.99 46.42 21.17
C MET A 21 -14.85 45.39 20.43
N GLU A 22 -15.88 45.79 19.70
CA GLU A 22 -16.71 44.89 18.90
C GLU A 22 -15.90 44.27 17.75
N SER A 23 -15.06 45.07 17.08
CA SER A 23 -14.16 44.56 16.05
C SER A 23 -13.09 43.60 16.61
N LEU A 24 -12.61 43.84 17.84
CA LEU A 24 -11.62 42.99 18.51
C LEU A 24 -12.24 41.64 18.90
N VAL A 25 -13.43 41.64 19.50
CA VAL A 25 -14.15 40.41 19.85
C VAL A 25 -14.50 39.62 18.59
N ALA A 26 -14.94 40.29 17.52
CA ALA A 26 -15.23 39.63 16.24
C ALA A 26 -13.98 38.93 15.66
N MET A 27 -12.81 39.58 15.66
CA MET A 27 -11.57 38.95 15.21
C MET A 27 -11.16 37.76 16.07
N VAL A 28 -11.31 37.84 17.40
CA VAL A 28 -11.00 36.72 18.32
C VAL A 28 -11.93 35.54 18.05
N VAL A 29 -13.24 35.77 17.89
CA VAL A 29 -14.20 34.70 17.59
C VAL A 29 -13.88 34.05 16.24
N VAL A 30 -13.58 34.84 15.22
CA VAL A 30 -13.19 34.31 13.90
C VAL A 30 -11.89 33.49 13.99
N ALA A 31 -10.89 33.95 14.75
CA ALA A 31 -9.64 33.22 14.92
C ALA A 31 -9.85 31.86 15.61
N VAL A 32 -10.70 31.80 16.64
CA VAL A 32 -11.05 30.55 17.34
C VAL A 32 -11.84 29.61 16.43
N LEU A 33 -12.79 30.13 15.65
CA LEU A 33 -13.55 29.32 14.68
C LEU A 33 -12.64 28.74 13.60
N MET A 34 -11.72 29.55 13.06
CA MET A 34 -10.76 29.09 12.05
C MET A 34 -9.78 28.07 12.61
N SER A 35 -9.30 28.24 13.85
CA SER A 35 -8.41 27.25 14.49
C SER A 35 -9.11 25.93 14.79
N ALA A 36 -10.41 25.97 15.07
CA ALA A 36 -11.21 24.76 15.30
C ALA A 36 -11.49 23.96 14.02
N VAL A 37 -11.63 24.62 12.86
CA VAL A 37 -11.98 23.96 11.60
C VAL A 37 -10.75 23.43 10.85
N ALA A 38 -9.60 24.10 10.96
CA ALA A 38 -8.39 23.74 10.21
C ALA A 38 -7.91 22.28 10.42
N PRO A 39 -7.88 21.71 11.63
CA PRO A 39 -7.45 20.32 11.85
C PRO A 39 -8.32 19.30 11.13
N VAL A 40 -9.62 19.55 11.03
CA VAL A 40 -10.58 18.63 10.38
C VAL A 40 -10.35 18.62 8.87
N ILE A 41 -10.09 19.79 8.27
CA ILE A 41 -9.77 19.89 6.84
C ILE A 41 -8.45 19.17 6.53
N ALA A 42 -7.42 19.40 7.35
CA ALA A 42 -6.12 18.75 7.17
C ALA A 42 -6.23 17.21 7.27
N LEU A 43 -6.98 16.71 8.25
CA LEU A 43 -7.22 15.27 8.39
C LEU A 43 -8.01 14.71 7.20
N SER A 44 -9.01 15.43 6.69
CA SER A 44 -9.82 15.03 5.54
C SER A 44 -9.03 14.95 4.23
N VAL A 45 -8.15 15.93 3.97
CA VAL A 45 -7.27 15.88 2.80
C VAL A 45 -6.24 14.77 2.94
N GLY A 46 -5.67 14.61 4.14
CA GLY A 46 -4.74 13.53 4.46
C GLY A 46 -5.30 12.16 4.12
N THR A 47 -6.49 11.81 4.63
CA THR A 47 -7.09 10.48 4.37
C THR A 47 -7.38 10.23 2.89
N ARG A 48 -7.75 11.26 2.11
CA ARG A 48 -7.97 11.12 0.65
C ARG A 48 -6.69 10.81 -0.12
N VAL A 49 -5.59 11.51 0.19
CA VAL A 49 -4.29 11.24 -0.43
C VAL A 49 -3.82 9.82 -0.10
N GLN A 50 -4.05 9.38 1.13
CA GLN A 50 -3.71 8.03 1.57
C GLN A 50 -4.55 6.97 0.86
N ALA A 51 -5.87 7.17 0.77
CA ALA A 51 -6.76 6.27 0.04
C ALA A 51 -6.36 6.14 -1.42
N ARG A 52 -5.98 7.25 -2.06
CA ARG A 52 -5.51 7.23 -3.45
C ARG A 52 -4.23 6.41 -3.62
N ARG A 53 -3.26 6.53 -2.72
CA ARG A 53 -2.02 5.72 -2.77
C ARG A 53 -2.32 4.24 -2.60
N LEU A 54 -3.25 3.90 -1.70
CA LEU A 54 -3.68 2.53 -1.48
C LEU A 54 -4.40 1.94 -2.71
N GLU A 55 -5.22 2.76 -3.38
CA GLU A 55 -5.91 2.41 -4.62
C GLU A 55 -4.91 2.06 -5.74
N ILE A 56 -3.90 2.91 -5.95
CA ILE A 56 -2.83 2.68 -6.94
C ILE A 56 -2.05 1.40 -6.60
N ALA A 57 -1.67 1.20 -5.34
CA ALA A 57 -0.99 -0.02 -4.90
C ALA A 57 -1.83 -1.28 -5.16
N THR A 58 -3.13 -1.21 -4.89
CA THR A 58 -4.06 -2.32 -5.12
C THR A 58 -4.23 -2.61 -6.61
N GLN A 59 -4.33 -1.56 -7.43
CA GLN A 59 -4.39 -1.71 -8.88
C GLN A 59 -3.11 -2.34 -9.43
N ALA A 60 -1.94 -1.91 -8.95
CA ALA A 60 -0.64 -2.48 -9.32
C ALA A 60 -0.57 -3.98 -9.00
N ALA A 61 -0.92 -4.39 -7.78
CA ALA A 61 -0.93 -5.80 -7.40
C ALA A 61 -1.93 -6.63 -8.25
N ARG A 62 -3.14 -6.11 -8.48
CA ARG A 62 -4.14 -6.82 -9.30
C ARG A 62 -3.69 -6.98 -10.74
N SER A 63 -3.11 -5.94 -11.35
CA SER A 63 -2.59 -6.00 -12.72
C SER A 63 -1.46 -7.03 -12.85
N TYR A 64 -0.61 -7.15 -11.82
CA TYR A 64 0.42 -8.18 -11.79
C TYR A 64 -0.17 -9.59 -11.66
N ILE A 65 -1.14 -9.80 -10.75
CA ILE A 65 -1.80 -11.12 -10.60
C ILE A 65 -2.45 -11.54 -11.93
N ASP A 66 -3.15 -10.63 -12.59
CA ASP A 66 -3.80 -10.90 -13.87
C ASP A 66 -2.77 -11.15 -14.99
N GLY A 67 -1.67 -10.39 -15.01
CA GLY A 67 -0.57 -10.60 -15.95
C GLY A 67 0.12 -11.95 -15.79
N VAL A 68 0.30 -12.42 -14.54
CA VAL A 68 0.85 -13.75 -14.25
C VAL A 68 -0.15 -14.85 -14.62
N ASN A 69 -1.43 -14.70 -14.28
CA ASN A 69 -2.47 -15.68 -14.59
C ASN A 69 -2.73 -15.82 -16.10
N SER A 70 -2.60 -14.72 -16.85
CA SER A 70 -2.72 -14.71 -18.32
C SER A 70 -1.46 -15.18 -19.04
N GLY A 71 -0.35 -15.37 -18.32
CA GLY A 71 0.95 -15.74 -18.88
C GLY A 71 1.67 -14.61 -19.65
N VAL A 72 1.15 -13.38 -19.59
CA VAL A 72 1.82 -12.19 -20.16
C VAL A 72 3.08 -11.84 -19.36
N ILE A 73 3.01 -12.00 -18.03
CA ILE A 73 4.15 -11.86 -17.12
C ILE A 73 4.65 -13.27 -16.80
N SER A 74 5.96 -13.50 -16.94
CA SER A 74 6.56 -14.77 -16.55
C SER A 74 6.36 -15.03 -15.06
N HIS A 75 6.36 -16.29 -14.66
CA HIS A 75 6.18 -16.66 -13.27
C HIS A 75 7.33 -16.11 -12.38
N PRO A 76 7.04 -15.69 -11.13
CA PRO A 76 8.10 -15.22 -10.24
C PRO A 76 8.89 -16.40 -9.65
N LYS A 77 10.14 -16.14 -9.28
CA LYS A 77 10.98 -17.08 -8.53
C LYS A 77 10.30 -17.55 -7.25
N THR A 78 10.69 -18.74 -6.82
CA THR A 78 10.14 -19.36 -5.63
C THR A 78 10.62 -18.73 -4.34
N PHE A 79 9.75 -18.77 -3.34
CA PHE A 79 10.12 -18.70 -1.95
C PHE A 79 10.53 -20.08 -1.44
N ASN A 80 11.63 -20.17 -0.69
CA ASN A 80 12.03 -21.42 -0.03
C ASN A 80 11.12 -21.79 1.15
N ILE A 81 10.38 -20.80 1.66
CA ILE A 81 9.50 -20.92 2.82
C ILE A 81 8.15 -20.29 2.51
N SER A 82 7.12 -20.63 3.28
CA SER A 82 5.79 -20.04 3.10
C SER A 82 5.87 -18.51 3.08
N PRO A 83 5.08 -17.83 2.22
CA PRO A 83 4.98 -16.37 2.17
C PRO A 83 4.74 -15.77 3.56
N SER A 84 4.00 -16.45 4.43
CA SER A 84 3.67 -16.04 5.79
C SER A 84 4.88 -16.06 6.75
N SER A 85 5.89 -16.88 6.46
CA SER A 85 7.09 -17.09 7.30
C SER A 85 8.32 -16.32 6.84
N LEU A 86 8.26 -15.62 5.70
CA LEU A 86 9.36 -14.76 5.22
C LEU A 86 9.77 -13.72 6.27
N THR A 87 11.07 -13.62 6.51
CA THR A 87 11.71 -12.58 7.34
C THR A 87 11.82 -11.26 6.58
N PRO A 88 12.04 -10.12 7.26
CA PRO A 88 12.39 -8.86 6.61
C PRO A 88 13.56 -9.04 5.64
N ILE A 89 13.52 -8.30 4.54
CA ILE A 89 14.54 -8.40 3.49
C ILE A 89 15.43 -7.18 3.52
N SER A 90 16.73 -7.42 3.68
CA SER A 90 17.74 -6.38 3.59
C SER A 90 18.00 -6.02 2.14
N ILE A 91 17.66 -4.80 1.75
CA ILE A 91 18.04 -4.25 0.45
C ILE A 91 19.36 -3.49 0.59
N THR A 92 20.33 -3.84 -0.25
CA THR A 92 21.66 -3.22 -0.30
C THR A 92 21.79 -2.47 -1.62
N GLY A 93 21.65 -1.15 -1.58
CA GLY A 93 21.65 -0.31 -2.79
C GLY A 93 20.25 0.12 -3.23
N GLY A 94 20.23 0.99 -4.24
CA GLY A 94 19.01 1.58 -4.80
C GLY A 94 18.24 0.61 -5.71
N LEU A 95 17.14 1.10 -6.28
CA LEU A 95 16.24 0.33 -7.14
C LEU A 95 16.80 0.14 -8.57
N SER A 96 17.09 -1.09 -9.00
CA SER A 96 17.61 -1.40 -10.37
C SER A 96 16.53 -1.75 -11.41
N CYS A 97 15.34 -1.14 -11.32
CA CYS A 97 14.24 -1.40 -12.24
C CYS A 97 14.26 -0.41 -13.41
N SER A 98 15.02 -0.71 -14.47
CA SER A 98 15.20 0.20 -15.62
C SER A 98 14.09 0.11 -16.68
N SER A 99 13.25 -0.93 -16.64
CA SER A 99 12.23 -1.21 -17.65
C SER A 99 10.85 -1.34 -17.03
N ASP A 100 9.84 -0.86 -17.75
CA ASP A 100 8.43 -0.97 -17.34
C ASP A 100 7.93 -2.41 -17.43
N GLY A 101 7.17 -2.83 -16.41
CA GLY A 101 6.48 -4.12 -16.44
C GLY A 101 7.42 -5.33 -16.47
N GLN A 102 8.64 -5.18 -15.97
CA GLN A 102 9.62 -6.25 -15.88
C GLN A 102 10.09 -6.47 -14.44
N TYR A 103 10.63 -7.67 -14.21
CA TYR A 103 11.37 -7.97 -12.99
C TYR A 103 12.62 -7.12 -12.93
N CYS A 104 12.93 -6.62 -11.74
CA CYS A 104 14.14 -5.84 -11.51
C CYS A 104 15.36 -6.77 -11.49
N SER A 105 16.54 -6.20 -11.80
CA SER A 105 17.77 -6.97 -11.91
C SER A 105 18.29 -7.47 -10.56
N ASP A 106 17.87 -6.81 -9.47
CA ASP A 106 18.18 -7.21 -8.10
C ASP A 106 17.40 -8.47 -7.72
N ASP A 107 18.11 -9.60 -7.72
CA ASP A 107 17.62 -10.81 -7.10
C ASP A 107 17.70 -10.66 -5.58
N LEU A 108 16.63 -10.97 -4.85
CA LEU A 108 16.60 -10.88 -3.38
C LEU A 108 17.36 -12.04 -2.70
N GLY A 109 18.18 -12.76 -3.47
CA GLY A 109 18.90 -13.96 -3.08
C GLY A 109 18.05 -15.23 -3.12
N ASN A 110 18.74 -16.37 -3.07
CA ASN A 110 18.20 -17.73 -3.20
C ASN A 110 16.94 -17.98 -2.35
N GLY A 111 15.77 -17.80 -2.95
CA GLY A 111 14.48 -18.17 -2.36
C GLY A 111 13.73 -17.09 -1.59
N ASN A 112 14.05 -15.81 -1.82
CA ASN A 112 13.34 -14.67 -1.23
C ASN A 112 12.45 -13.95 -2.24
N GLY A 113 12.11 -14.59 -3.36
CA GLY A 113 11.31 -13.99 -4.43
C GLY A 113 12.09 -12.94 -5.25
N GLN A 114 11.34 -12.08 -5.93
CA GLN A 114 11.85 -11.06 -6.84
C GLN A 114 11.15 -9.72 -6.63
N LEU A 115 11.77 -8.65 -7.13
CA LEU A 115 11.14 -7.36 -7.27
C LEU A 115 10.59 -7.20 -8.68
N PHE A 116 9.39 -6.63 -8.79
CA PHE A 116 8.72 -6.31 -10.04
C PHE A 116 8.31 -4.84 -10.04
N CYS A 117 8.57 -4.14 -11.14
CA CYS A 117 8.27 -2.72 -11.25
C CYS A 117 6.93 -2.47 -11.93
N VAL A 118 6.08 -1.68 -11.28
CA VAL A 118 4.88 -1.08 -11.87
C VAL A 118 5.09 0.43 -11.93
N ASN A 119 5.42 0.91 -13.12
CA ASN A 119 5.56 2.32 -13.43
C ASN A 119 4.17 2.99 -13.46
N GLY A 120 4.04 4.11 -12.75
CA GLY A 120 2.82 4.91 -12.67
C GLY A 120 2.93 6.28 -13.33
N ASP A 121 4.06 6.58 -13.98
CA ASP A 121 4.32 7.84 -14.68
C ASP A 121 4.83 7.64 -16.11
N GLU A 122 5.26 8.74 -16.76
CA GLU A 122 5.68 8.74 -18.17
C GLU A 122 7.14 8.32 -18.36
N THR A 123 7.90 8.18 -17.27
CA THR A 123 9.33 7.86 -17.33
C THR A 123 9.52 6.37 -17.17
N SER A 124 10.29 5.74 -18.05
CA SER A 124 10.52 4.30 -18.00
C SER A 124 11.20 3.86 -16.70
N GLY A 125 10.75 2.72 -16.17
CA GLY A 125 11.25 2.09 -14.96
C GLY A 125 10.58 2.62 -13.69
N CYS A 126 10.99 2.09 -12.54
CA CYS A 126 10.52 2.58 -11.26
C CYS A 126 11.56 3.53 -10.68
N GLN A 127 11.13 4.76 -10.41
CA GLN A 127 11.99 5.79 -9.87
C GLN A 127 11.77 5.94 -8.38
N VAL A 128 12.86 5.91 -7.61
CA VAL A 128 12.85 6.14 -6.16
C VAL A 128 12.18 7.48 -5.77
N GLY A 129 12.21 8.48 -6.64
CA GLY A 129 11.59 9.78 -6.41
C GLY A 129 10.10 9.86 -6.79
N SER A 130 9.57 8.87 -7.50
CA SER A 130 8.19 8.89 -7.99
C SER A 130 7.20 8.58 -6.87
N LEU A 131 6.07 9.28 -6.90
CA LEU A 131 4.97 9.09 -5.95
C LEU A 131 3.94 8.07 -6.44
N THR A 132 4.00 7.73 -7.73
CA THR A 132 3.06 6.86 -8.43
C THR A 132 3.65 5.49 -8.69
N ASP A 133 4.98 5.39 -8.75
CA ASP A 133 5.67 4.11 -8.98
C ASP A 133 5.59 3.18 -7.77
N MET A 134 5.28 1.94 -8.08
CA MET A 134 5.11 0.88 -7.10
C MET A 134 6.07 -0.26 -7.41
N VAL A 135 6.70 -0.77 -6.35
CA VAL A 135 7.60 -1.92 -6.44
C VAL A 135 6.96 -3.08 -5.71
N LEU A 136 6.75 -4.16 -6.44
CA LEU A 136 6.13 -5.37 -5.95
C LEU A 136 7.24 -6.33 -5.55
N HIS A 137 7.25 -6.75 -4.29
CA HIS A 137 8.00 -7.93 -3.87
C HIS A 137 7.11 -9.14 -4.00
N VAL A 138 7.51 -10.06 -4.87
CA VAL A 138 6.66 -11.18 -5.33
C VAL A 138 7.42 -12.47 -5.27
N GLY A 139 6.71 -13.56 -5.03
CA GLY A 139 7.30 -14.89 -5.14
C GLY A 139 6.25 -15.98 -5.08
N SER A 140 6.62 -17.12 -5.67
CA SER A 140 5.77 -18.31 -5.73
C SER A 140 6.13 -19.29 -4.62
N PHE A 141 5.16 -19.97 -4.04
CA PHE A 141 5.41 -21.00 -3.03
C PHE A 141 4.50 -22.19 -3.30
N ASN A 142 5.12 -23.34 -3.51
CA ASN A 142 4.44 -24.62 -3.44
C ASN A 142 5.43 -25.61 -2.80
N PRO A 143 5.07 -26.27 -1.69
CA PRO A 143 5.94 -27.24 -1.05
C PRO A 143 6.26 -28.45 -1.94
N SER A 144 5.43 -28.74 -2.95
CA SER A 144 5.60 -29.84 -3.90
C SER A 144 6.41 -29.48 -5.15
N MET A 145 6.65 -28.18 -5.41
CA MET A 145 7.32 -27.70 -6.63
C MET A 145 8.81 -28.07 -6.73
N PHE A 146 9.44 -28.47 -5.63
CA PHE A 146 10.84 -28.87 -5.63
C PHE A 146 10.95 -30.38 -5.86
N THR A 147 11.03 -30.78 -7.12
CA THR A 147 11.50 -32.13 -7.45
C THR A 147 13.00 -32.21 -7.14
N VAL A 148 13.43 -33.23 -6.39
CA VAL A 148 14.85 -33.45 -6.08
C VAL A 148 15.64 -33.53 -7.39
N GLY A 149 16.48 -32.52 -7.66
CA GLY A 149 17.34 -32.46 -8.86
C GLY A 149 16.90 -31.50 -9.97
N SER A 150 15.74 -30.82 -9.86
CA SER A 150 15.36 -29.71 -10.74
C SER A 150 15.61 -28.37 -10.06
N THR A 151 16.27 -27.43 -10.74
CA THR A 151 16.39 -26.03 -10.31
C THR A 151 15.19 -25.18 -10.73
N ASP A 152 14.34 -25.71 -11.61
CA ASP A 152 13.19 -24.99 -12.15
C ASP A 152 11.91 -25.47 -11.47
N PRO A 153 11.15 -24.56 -10.83
CA PRO A 153 9.89 -24.90 -10.18
C PRO A 153 8.80 -25.27 -11.20
N ASN A 154 8.07 -26.34 -10.92
CA ASN A 154 6.98 -26.79 -11.78
C ASN A 154 5.72 -25.93 -11.61
N TYR A 155 5.60 -24.85 -12.37
CA TYR A 155 4.43 -23.95 -12.34
C TYR A 155 3.11 -24.59 -12.78
N ALA A 156 3.14 -25.74 -13.46
CA ALA A 156 1.94 -26.46 -13.90
C ALA A 156 1.11 -27.03 -12.73
N GLU A 157 1.73 -27.30 -11.58
CA GLU A 157 1.08 -27.77 -10.35
C GLU A 157 0.38 -26.65 -9.57
N GLY A 158 0.45 -25.41 -10.07
CA GLY A 158 -0.05 -24.24 -9.38
C GLY A 158 0.76 -23.91 -8.12
N TYR A 159 0.54 -22.73 -7.58
CA TYR A 159 1.35 -22.22 -6.47
C TYR A 159 0.63 -21.09 -5.73
N GLN A 160 1.03 -20.87 -4.49
CA GLN A 160 0.67 -19.68 -3.74
C GLN A 160 1.55 -18.52 -4.18
N LEU A 161 0.93 -17.39 -4.48
CA LEU A 161 1.60 -16.16 -4.86
C LEU A 161 1.52 -15.19 -3.68
N GLY A 162 2.67 -14.86 -3.12
CA GLY A 162 2.80 -13.80 -2.11
C GLY A 162 3.23 -12.49 -2.78
N ILE A 163 2.53 -11.40 -2.47
CA ILE A 163 2.77 -10.07 -3.04
C ILE A 163 2.79 -9.04 -1.91
N TRP A 164 3.84 -8.23 -1.86
CA TRP A 164 3.92 -7.02 -1.03
C TRP A 164 4.19 -5.83 -1.92
N VAL A 165 3.36 -4.80 -1.81
CA VAL A 165 3.52 -3.58 -2.61
C VAL A 165 4.18 -2.51 -1.77
N TYR A 166 5.32 -2.03 -2.22
CA TYR A 166 6.04 -0.91 -1.64
C TYR A 166 5.99 0.29 -2.57
N ARG A 167 6.16 1.46 -1.99
CA ARG A 167 6.45 2.68 -2.75
C ARG A 167 7.87 2.63 -3.28
N ALA A 168 8.13 3.21 -4.45
CA ALA A 168 9.49 3.24 -4.98
C ALA A 168 10.49 3.98 -4.07
N ASP A 169 10.04 4.97 -3.28
CA ASP A 169 10.86 5.68 -2.28
C ASP A 169 11.32 4.80 -1.10
N ALA A 170 10.73 3.61 -0.93
CA ALA A 170 11.20 2.59 0.02
C ALA A 170 12.65 2.14 -0.29
N PHE A 171 13.13 2.35 -1.52
CA PHE A 171 14.44 1.90 -1.99
C PHE A 171 15.47 3.03 -2.07
N LYS A 172 15.16 4.21 -1.50
CA LYS A 172 16.08 5.36 -1.50
C LYS A 172 17.35 5.12 -0.68
N GLU A 173 17.20 4.40 0.42
CA GLU A 173 18.27 4.10 1.36
C GLU A 173 18.38 2.58 1.52
N SER A 174 19.58 2.08 1.82
CA SER A 174 19.75 0.69 2.24
C SER A 174 19.02 0.42 3.55
N GLY A 175 18.50 -0.79 3.74
CA GLY A 175 17.85 -1.17 5.00
C GLY A 175 16.86 -2.31 4.82
N GLU A 176 16.18 -2.68 5.89
CA GLU A 176 15.22 -3.79 5.87
C GLU A 176 13.84 -3.33 5.40
N LEU A 177 13.31 -3.99 4.36
CA LEU A 177 11.90 -3.92 4.01
C LEU A 177 11.12 -4.73 5.05
N LYS A 178 10.16 -4.07 5.68
CA LYS A 178 9.24 -4.71 6.63
C LYS A 178 8.18 -5.47 5.84
N LYS A 179 7.59 -6.46 6.48
CA LYS A 179 6.51 -7.26 5.90
C LYS A 179 5.14 -6.95 6.49
N GLU A 180 5.13 -6.49 7.74
CA GLU A 180 3.89 -6.20 8.45
C GLU A 180 3.27 -4.90 7.94
N LEU A 181 1.98 -4.97 7.67
CA LEU A 181 1.14 -3.79 7.50
C LEU A 181 1.16 -3.01 8.81
N PRO A 182 1.51 -1.71 8.81
CA PRO A 182 1.48 -0.93 10.03
C PRO A 182 0.05 -0.83 10.58
N SER A 183 -0.06 -0.78 11.90
CA SER A 183 -1.33 -0.85 12.63
C SER A 183 -2.27 0.33 12.41
N THR A 184 -1.82 1.39 11.73
CA THR A 184 -2.63 2.60 11.48
C THR A 184 -2.39 3.18 10.08
N ILE A 185 -3.47 3.45 9.35
CA ILE A 185 -3.46 4.04 8.00
C ILE A 185 -2.70 5.39 7.98
N VAL A 186 -2.77 6.14 9.08
CA VAL A 186 -2.07 7.43 9.26
C VAL A 186 -0.54 7.26 9.24
N THR A 187 0.00 6.13 9.70
CA THR A 187 1.44 5.85 9.66
C THR A 187 1.88 5.19 8.35
N ASN A 188 0.98 4.48 7.65
CA ASN A 188 1.25 3.80 6.37
C ASN A 188 1.74 4.74 5.26
N ALA A 189 1.33 6.01 5.28
CA ALA A 189 1.55 6.91 4.15
C ALA A 189 2.67 7.94 4.33
N ILE A 190 3.16 8.15 5.55
CA ILE A 190 4.16 9.18 5.86
C ILE A 190 5.28 8.65 6.76
N GLY A 191 4.98 7.75 7.70
CA GLY A 191 5.90 7.43 8.79
C GLY A 191 6.95 6.37 8.47
N ASN A 192 6.67 5.44 7.55
CA ASN A 192 7.57 4.34 7.28
C ASN A 192 7.48 3.85 5.82
N SER A 193 8.34 4.38 4.96
CA SER A 193 8.41 3.97 3.54
C SER A 193 8.84 2.50 3.37
N LYS A 194 9.51 1.91 4.36
CA LYS A 194 9.95 0.50 4.33
C LYS A 194 8.83 -0.51 4.63
N ALA A 195 7.65 -0.06 5.04
CA ALA A 195 6.51 -0.94 5.22
C ALA A 195 5.69 -1.04 3.93
N PRO A 196 5.05 -2.19 3.68
CA PRO A 196 4.24 -2.37 2.49
C PRO A 196 2.93 -1.59 2.66
N LEU A 197 2.43 -1.06 1.54
CA LEU A 197 1.11 -0.43 1.46
C LEU A 197 0.00 -1.48 1.55
N ILE A 198 0.22 -2.63 0.90
CA ILE A 198 -0.65 -3.81 0.92
C ILE A 198 0.17 -5.09 0.87
N SER A 199 -0.42 -6.16 1.39
CA SER A 199 0.05 -7.53 1.22
C SER A 199 -1.12 -8.38 0.70
N ILE A 200 -0.88 -9.15 -0.36
CA ILE A 200 -1.85 -10.06 -0.95
C ILE A 200 -1.20 -11.44 -1.03
N ASN A 201 -1.85 -12.43 -0.43
CA ASN A 201 -1.57 -13.83 -0.69
C ASN A 201 -2.71 -14.36 -1.54
N THR A 202 -2.39 -14.81 -2.74
CA THR A 202 -3.36 -15.40 -3.67
C THR A 202 -2.83 -16.73 -4.19
N GLU A 203 -3.59 -17.37 -5.04
CA GLU A 203 -3.25 -18.67 -5.58
C GLU A 203 -3.38 -18.65 -7.10
N VAL A 204 -2.38 -19.23 -7.76
CA VAL A 204 -2.39 -19.47 -9.20
C VAL A 204 -2.75 -20.92 -9.41
N THR A 205 -3.85 -21.15 -10.13
CA THR A 205 -4.40 -22.48 -10.32
C THR A 205 -3.50 -23.33 -11.19
N PRO A 206 -3.33 -24.63 -10.86
CA PRO A 206 -2.68 -25.60 -11.75
C PRO A 206 -3.36 -25.71 -13.11
N THR A 207 -2.58 -25.98 -14.14
CA THR A 207 -3.09 -26.28 -15.49
C THR A 207 -3.49 -27.74 -15.66
N GLU A 208 -2.99 -28.64 -14.80
CA GLU A 208 -3.24 -30.08 -14.83
C GLU A 208 -3.59 -30.62 -13.43
N ASP A 209 -4.38 -31.69 -13.33
CA ASP A 209 -4.75 -32.38 -12.08
C ASP A 209 -5.13 -31.44 -10.92
N SER A 210 -5.99 -30.47 -11.23
CA SER A 210 -6.14 -29.27 -10.40
C SER A 210 -6.55 -29.55 -8.96
N PHE A 211 -7.53 -30.44 -8.77
CA PHE A 211 -8.01 -30.82 -7.44
C PHE A 211 -6.94 -31.54 -6.60
N LYS A 212 -6.17 -32.44 -7.22
CA LYS A 212 -5.11 -33.20 -6.54
C LYS A 212 -3.96 -32.28 -6.12
N ASN A 213 -3.52 -31.41 -7.02
CA ASN A 213 -2.46 -30.44 -6.77
C ASN A 213 -2.85 -29.40 -5.70
N LEU A 214 -4.12 -28.98 -5.67
CA LEU A 214 -4.67 -28.17 -4.57
C LEU A 214 -4.59 -28.89 -3.23
N CYS A 215 -5.05 -30.13 -3.20
CA CYS A 215 -5.06 -30.98 -2.02
C CYS A 215 -3.67 -31.23 -1.43
N ASP A 216 -2.70 -31.55 -2.28
CA ASP A 216 -1.33 -31.84 -1.85
C ASP A 216 -0.66 -30.62 -1.19
N ARG A 217 -1.15 -29.40 -1.47
CA ARG A 217 -0.65 -28.15 -0.86
C ARG A 217 -1.31 -27.75 0.47
N ILE A 218 -2.59 -28.06 0.71
CA ILE A 218 -3.28 -27.64 1.94
C ILE A 218 -2.76 -28.45 3.14
N PRO A 219 -2.20 -27.87 4.21
CA PRO A 219 -1.65 -28.64 5.33
C PRO A 219 -2.68 -29.62 5.91
N SER A 220 -2.27 -30.89 6.13
CA SER A 220 -3.12 -31.88 6.80
C SER A 220 -3.31 -31.46 8.26
N ILE A 221 -4.56 -31.27 8.68
CA ILE A 221 -4.88 -30.75 10.02
C ILE A 221 -4.51 -31.78 11.11
N ASP A 222 -4.42 -33.06 10.75
CA ASP A 222 -4.26 -34.17 11.69
C ASP A 222 -3.01 -35.04 11.45
N GLY A 223 -2.09 -34.63 10.56
CA GLY A 223 -0.88 -35.43 10.25
C GLY A 223 -1.13 -36.78 9.55
N GLY A 224 -2.39 -37.07 9.21
CA GLY A 224 -2.80 -38.24 8.42
C GLY A 224 -2.56 -38.06 6.93
N ALA A 225 -2.44 -39.18 6.21
CA ALA A 225 -2.35 -39.20 4.75
C ALA A 225 -3.57 -38.50 4.14
N LYS A 226 -3.32 -37.51 3.28
CA LYS A 226 -4.39 -36.77 2.58
C LYS A 226 -5.05 -37.71 1.57
N THR A 227 -6.34 -37.96 1.74
CA THR A 227 -7.14 -38.67 0.74
C THR A 227 -7.96 -37.62 -0.01
N CYS A 228 -7.53 -37.32 -1.23
CA CYS A 228 -8.28 -36.50 -2.16
C CYS A 228 -8.64 -37.37 -3.35
N ASN A 229 -9.87 -37.88 -3.32
CA ASN A 229 -10.53 -38.61 -4.41
C ASN A 229 -11.57 -37.70 -5.05
#